data_AF-A0A413FEW9-F1
#
_entry.id   AF-A0A413FEW9-F1
#
_cell.length_a   1.000
_cell.length_b   1.000
_cell.length_c   1.000
_cell.angle_alpha   90.00
_cell.angle_beta   90.00
_cell.angle_gamma   90.00
#
_symmetry.space_group_name_H-M   'P 1'
#
loop_
_entity.id
_entity.type
_entity.pdbx_description
1 polymer ?
#
loop_
_entity_poly.entity_id
_entity_poly.type
_entity_poly.pdbx_seq_one_letter_code
_entity_poly.pdbx_strand_id
1 'polypeptide(L)'
;MADQKNVKEVDLGSGSVGKLLFSLALPAISAQVINVLYNMVDRMYIGHLPDVGASALTGVGVTFPIIMAISAFAALVSMGGAPRASIMLGKGRRDEAEKILGNCTTALIAVSLILTAVIQLFGQRILLTFGASGDTIEYAWSYMQIYSIGTIFVQLALGLNAFINAQGYARTGMLTVLIGAVCNIILDPILMFVLHMGVRGAALATIISQGISAAFVVMFLVSGKSYLKIRIPCLKVEKSVLMPAIALGAAPFVMQFTESILNICFNTSLQRYGGDIAVGSMTICSSVMQFSLLPLMGMCQGAQPIISFNYGARKIHRVDSAFRLLLVTCLGYATVLWSVAMFFPHVFTGIFTQDQTLTGYAVWALRIYMAASLMFGAQIACQQTFISLGDSKTSLFLALLRKVFLLIPLIYLLPRFFENKVMAVFLAEPIADAVAVCTTVALFVVSFRKLKRELGG
;
A
#
# COMPACT_ATOMS: atom_id res chain seq x y z
N MET A 1 33.92 -20.98 17.09
CA MET A 1 32.85 -21.91 16.66
C MET A 1 31.99 -22.22 17.87
N ALA A 2 30.85 -21.53 18.00
CA ALA A 2 29.80 -21.84 18.96
C ALA A 2 28.50 -21.20 18.45
N ASP A 3 27.74 -22.04 17.73
CA ASP A 3 26.29 -22.11 17.62
C ASP A 3 25.46 -20.83 17.91
N GLN A 4 25.41 -19.91 16.95
CA GLN A 4 24.25 -19.03 16.78
C GLN A 4 23.19 -19.82 16.01
N LYS A 5 22.18 -20.33 16.71
CA LYS A 5 20.89 -20.69 16.11
C LYS A 5 20.27 -19.43 15.50
N ASN A 6 20.71 -19.12 14.29
CA ASN A 6 20.33 -17.95 13.52
C ASN A 6 18.84 -18.00 13.22
N VAL A 7 18.16 -16.87 13.44
CA VAL A 7 16.88 -16.55 12.79
C VAL A 7 17.07 -16.88 11.31
N LYS A 8 16.43 -17.95 10.81
CA LYS A 8 16.69 -18.52 9.46
C LYS A 8 16.63 -17.43 8.39
N GLU A 9 17.79 -16.91 8.02
CA GLU A 9 18.00 -16.04 6.88
C GLU A 9 17.63 -16.86 5.64
N VAL A 10 16.64 -16.40 4.88
CA VAL A 10 16.25 -17.07 3.64
C VAL A 10 17.27 -16.69 2.58
N ASP A 11 18.06 -17.65 2.11
CA ASP A 11 19.04 -17.42 1.04
C ASP A 11 18.32 -17.09 -0.29
N LEU A 12 18.24 -15.80 -0.58
CA LEU A 12 17.65 -15.22 -1.80
C LEU A 12 18.35 -15.69 -3.08
N GLY A 13 19.64 -16.04 -2.98
CA GLY A 13 20.51 -16.33 -4.11
C GLY A 13 20.57 -17.80 -4.55
N SER A 14 20.26 -18.75 -3.66
CA SER A 14 20.41 -20.19 -3.94
C SER A 14 19.14 -21.04 -3.77
N GLY A 15 18.22 -20.67 -2.86
CA GLY A 15 17.07 -21.53 -2.56
C GLY A 15 16.08 -21.72 -3.72
N SER A 16 15.17 -22.67 -3.63
CA SER A 16 14.14 -22.87 -4.68
C SER A 16 13.17 -21.69 -4.75
N VAL A 17 13.06 -21.05 -5.91
CA VAL A 17 12.25 -19.83 -6.12
C VAL A 17 10.82 -19.98 -5.61
N GLY A 18 10.18 -21.13 -5.82
CA GLY A 18 8.83 -21.42 -5.30
C GLY A 18 8.74 -21.35 -3.77
N LYS A 19 9.56 -22.14 -3.07
CA LYS A 19 9.56 -22.13 -1.59
C LYS A 19 9.92 -20.75 -1.04
N LEU A 20 10.86 -20.04 -1.68
CA LEU A 20 11.19 -18.67 -1.31
C LEU A 20 9.98 -17.75 -1.42
N LEU A 21 9.31 -17.72 -2.58
CA LEU A 21 8.16 -16.85 -2.80
C LEU A 21 7.09 -17.10 -1.73
N PHE A 22 6.69 -18.34 -1.48
CA PHE A 22 5.69 -18.63 -0.46
C PHE A 22 6.17 -18.29 0.97
N SER A 23 7.45 -18.54 1.28
CA SER A 23 8.01 -18.23 2.60
C SER A 23 8.06 -16.72 2.90
N LEU A 24 8.14 -15.88 1.87
CA LEU A 24 8.17 -14.42 1.99
C LEU A 24 6.78 -13.79 1.80
N ALA A 25 5.97 -14.34 0.88
CA ALA A 25 4.63 -13.85 0.58
C ALA A 25 3.65 -14.15 1.72
N LEU A 26 3.69 -15.33 2.35
CA LEU A 26 2.75 -15.66 3.42
C LEU A 26 2.84 -14.68 4.60
N PRO A 27 4.03 -14.39 5.18
CA PRO A 27 4.14 -13.36 6.21
C PRO A 27 3.71 -11.96 5.74
N ALA A 28 4.00 -11.59 4.49
CA ALA A 28 3.58 -10.30 3.94
C ALA A 28 2.05 -10.20 3.82
N ILE A 29 1.39 -11.26 3.34
CA ILE A 29 -0.09 -11.33 3.29
C ILE A 29 -0.66 -11.26 4.71
N SER A 30 -0.11 -12.04 5.65
CA SER A 30 -0.52 -11.98 7.06
C SER A 30 -0.37 -10.57 7.63
N ALA A 31 0.71 -9.85 7.31
CA ALA A 31 0.89 -8.46 7.73
C ALA A 31 -0.21 -7.54 7.17
N GLN A 32 -0.61 -7.72 5.91
CA GLN A 32 -1.73 -6.95 5.33
C GLN A 32 -3.07 -7.28 6.00
N VAL A 33 -3.33 -8.54 6.29
CA VAL A 33 -4.55 -8.97 7.00
C VAL A 33 -4.58 -8.40 8.42
N ILE A 34 -3.48 -8.52 9.17
CA ILE A 34 -3.33 -7.91 10.50
C ILE A 34 -3.58 -6.39 10.42
N ASN A 35 -3.02 -5.74 9.40
CA ASN A 35 -3.19 -4.30 9.21
C ASN A 35 -4.67 -3.92 9.07
N VAL A 36 -5.42 -4.65 8.24
CA VAL A 36 -6.85 -4.38 8.06
C VAL A 36 -7.67 -4.72 9.31
N LEU A 37 -7.35 -5.81 10.00
CA LEU A 37 -8.04 -6.20 11.22
C LEU A 37 -7.90 -5.14 12.33
N TYR A 38 -6.71 -4.60 12.57
CA TYR A 38 -6.58 -3.57 13.61
C TYR A 38 -7.29 -2.27 13.21
N ASN A 39 -7.21 -1.85 11.93
CA ASN A 39 -7.93 -0.66 11.48
C ASN A 39 -9.46 -0.83 11.62
N MET A 40 -9.96 -2.06 11.44
CA MET A 40 -11.37 -2.38 11.66
C MET A 40 -11.73 -2.30 13.16
N VAL A 41 -10.89 -2.87 14.03
CA VAL A 41 -11.10 -2.84 15.49
C VAL A 41 -11.05 -1.40 16.05
N ASP A 42 -10.10 -0.57 15.61
CA ASP A 42 -10.01 0.85 15.99
C ASP A 42 -11.30 1.60 15.65
N ARG A 43 -11.82 1.41 14.43
CA ARG A 43 -13.11 2.00 14.02
C ARG A 43 -14.29 1.47 14.84
N MET A 44 -14.28 0.18 15.20
CA MET A 44 -15.30 -0.38 16.08
C MET A 44 -15.29 0.30 17.45
N TYR A 45 -14.11 0.52 18.05
CA TYR A 45 -14.02 1.24 19.32
C TYR A 45 -14.49 2.69 19.21
N ILE A 46 -14.11 3.43 18.16
CA ILE A 46 -14.58 4.80 17.93
C ILE A 46 -16.10 4.85 17.79
N GLY A 47 -16.69 3.91 17.06
CA GLY A 47 -18.15 3.83 16.89
C GLY A 47 -18.92 3.55 18.19
N HIS A 48 -18.28 2.94 19.19
CA HIS A 48 -18.88 2.62 20.50
C HIS A 48 -18.60 3.68 21.57
N LEU A 49 -18.02 4.83 21.22
CA LEU A 49 -17.90 5.93 22.16
C LEU A 49 -19.28 6.40 22.65
N PRO A 50 -19.51 6.51 23.97
CA PRO A 50 -20.77 6.98 24.52
C PRO A 50 -21.14 8.36 23.95
N ASP A 51 -22.40 8.52 23.54
CA ASP A 51 -23.04 9.75 23.08
C ASP A 51 -22.49 10.42 21.80
N VAL A 52 -21.25 10.11 21.39
CA VAL A 52 -20.56 10.78 20.29
C VAL A 52 -20.07 9.85 19.18
N GLY A 53 -20.25 8.53 19.31
CA GLY A 53 -19.65 7.52 18.41
C GLY A 53 -19.87 7.75 16.91
N ALA A 54 -21.10 8.13 16.50
CA ALA A 54 -21.41 8.39 15.09
C ALA A 54 -20.68 9.64 14.54
N SER A 55 -20.73 10.76 15.27
CA SER A 55 -20.06 12.01 14.89
C SER A 55 -18.54 11.87 14.96
N ALA A 56 -18.03 11.13 15.95
CA ALA A 56 -16.62 10.80 16.10
C ALA A 56 -16.11 9.96 14.92
N LEU A 57 -16.83 8.89 14.55
CA LEU A 57 -16.46 8.04 13.41
C LEU A 57 -16.46 8.84 12.10
N THR A 58 -17.44 9.73 11.93
CA THR A 58 -17.50 10.62 10.76
C THR A 58 -16.30 11.58 10.75
N GLY A 59 -16.01 12.24 11.87
CA GLY A 59 -14.86 13.14 12.01
C GLY A 59 -13.52 12.45 11.76
N VAL A 60 -13.30 11.25 12.34
CA VAL A 60 -12.10 10.45 12.07
C VAL A 60 -12.05 10.01 10.61
N GLY A 61 -13.19 9.68 9.99
CA GLY A 61 -13.28 9.33 8.56
C GLY A 61 -12.70 10.40 7.63
N VAL A 62 -12.94 11.69 7.92
CA VAL A 62 -12.41 12.81 7.13
C VAL A 62 -10.87 12.93 7.21
N THR A 63 -10.25 12.35 8.24
CA THR A 63 -8.79 12.35 8.39
C THR A 63 -8.09 11.33 7.49
N PHE A 64 -8.81 10.32 7.00
CA PHE A 64 -8.25 9.17 6.28
C PHE A 64 -7.45 9.54 5.01
N PRO A 65 -7.90 10.48 4.15
CA PRO A 65 -7.11 10.93 3.00
C PRO A 65 -5.74 11.51 3.40
N ILE A 66 -5.67 12.21 4.54
CA ILE A 66 -4.42 12.78 5.05
C ILE A 66 -3.51 11.67 5.58
N ILE A 67 -4.05 10.70 6.30
CA ILE A 67 -3.30 9.51 6.78
C ILE A 67 -2.74 8.69 5.61
N MET A 68 -3.54 8.52 4.55
CA MET A 68 -3.12 7.88 3.31
C MET A 68 -2.00 8.67 2.61
N ALA A 69 -2.09 10.01 2.59
CA ALA A 69 -1.02 10.85 2.05
C ALA A 69 0.29 10.70 2.85
N ILE A 70 0.22 10.68 4.18
CA ILE A 70 1.38 10.41 5.05
C ILE A 70 2.00 9.04 4.69
N SER A 71 1.18 8.00 4.55
CA SER A 71 1.64 6.65 4.19
C SER A 71 2.24 6.61 2.78
N ALA A 72 1.71 7.39 1.84
CA ALA A 72 2.25 7.51 0.49
C ALA A 72 3.67 8.08 0.50
N PHE A 73 3.97 9.06 1.35
CA PHE A 73 5.32 9.59 1.53
C PHE A 73 6.29 8.55 2.12
N ALA A 74 5.83 7.68 3.02
CA ALA A 74 6.65 6.58 3.51
C ALA A 74 6.98 5.62 2.36
N ALA A 75 5.98 5.28 1.53
CA ALA A 75 6.13 4.45 0.34
C ALA A 75 7.05 5.08 -0.72
N LEU A 76 7.02 6.40 -0.89
CA LEU A 76 7.90 7.15 -1.82
C LEU A 76 9.38 6.89 -1.53
N VAL A 77 9.75 6.86 -0.25
CA VAL A 77 11.14 6.60 0.14
C VAL A 77 11.42 5.10 0.20
N SER A 78 10.51 4.32 0.79
CA SER A 78 10.77 2.92 1.11
C SER A 78 10.62 1.97 -0.07
N MET A 79 9.53 2.08 -0.84
CA MET A 79 9.28 1.22 -2.01
C MET A 79 10.22 1.55 -3.18
N GLY A 80 10.96 2.66 -3.10
CA GLY A 80 12.06 2.98 -4.00
C GLY A 80 13.45 2.60 -3.46
N GLY A 81 13.70 2.82 -2.16
CA GLY A 81 14.98 2.52 -1.53
C GLY A 81 15.22 1.02 -1.30
N ALA A 82 14.20 0.30 -0.83
CA ALA A 82 14.33 -1.11 -0.45
C ALA A 82 14.66 -2.04 -1.64
N PRO A 83 14.02 -1.90 -2.83
CA PRO A 83 14.44 -2.65 -4.01
C PRO A 83 15.86 -2.34 -4.46
N ARG A 84 16.27 -1.06 -4.42
CA ARG A 84 17.64 -0.67 -4.77
C ARG A 84 18.67 -1.25 -3.80
N ALA A 85 18.37 -1.25 -2.50
CA ALA A 85 19.23 -1.88 -1.51
C ALA A 85 19.36 -3.39 -1.78
N SER A 86 18.25 -4.07 -2.08
CA SER A 86 18.25 -5.50 -2.44
C SER A 86 19.05 -5.79 -3.72
N ILE A 87 18.99 -4.92 -4.74
CA ILE A 87 19.85 -5.01 -5.94
C ILE A 87 21.34 -4.87 -5.57
N MET A 88 21.71 -3.93 -4.71
CA MET A 88 23.11 -3.76 -4.30
C MET A 88 23.62 -4.94 -3.45
N LEU A 89 22.75 -5.53 -2.63
CA LEU A 89 23.05 -6.79 -1.95
C LEU A 89 23.33 -7.93 -2.93
N GLY A 90 22.51 -8.06 -3.98
CA GLY A 90 22.74 -9.04 -5.05
C GLY A 90 24.08 -8.87 -5.76
N LYS A 91 24.58 -7.63 -5.89
CA LYS A 91 25.90 -7.30 -6.44
C LYS A 91 27.06 -7.57 -5.48
N GLY A 92 26.80 -8.00 -4.24
CA GLY A 92 27.80 -8.12 -3.18
C GLY A 92 28.26 -6.77 -2.61
N ARG A 93 27.58 -5.66 -2.94
CA ARG A 93 27.95 -4.30 -2.55
C ARG A 93 27.17 -3.86 -1.31
N ARG A 94 27.48 -4.49 -0.18
CA ARG A 94 26.79 -4.24 1.09
C ARG A 94 26.89 -2.79 1.55
N ASP A 95 28.05 -2.15 1.42
CA ASP A 95 28.23 -0.77 1.86
C ASP A 95 27.36 0.21 1.08
N GLU A 96 27.16 -0.01 -0.24
CA GLU A 96 26.22 0.79 -1.04
C GLU A 96 24.77 0.58 -0.61
N ALA A 97 24.40 -0.65 -0.24
CA ALA A 97 23.07 -0.94 0.29
C ALA A 97 22.82 -0.29 1.66
N GLU A 98 23.81 -0.29 2.55
CA GLU A 98 23.74 0.41 3.84
C GLU A 98 23.70 1.94 3.68
N LYS A 99 24.39 2.50 2.66
CA LYS A 99 24.25 3.91 2.28
C LYS A 99 22.83 4.26 1.83
N ILE A 100 22.21 3.42 0.99
CA ILE A 100 20.81 3.61 0.56
C ILE A 100 19.88 3.61 1.77
N LEU A 101 20.03 2.63 2.67
CA LEU A 101 19.25 2.54 3.91
C LEU A 101 19.42 3.82 4.74
N GLY A 102 20.65 4.25 5.03
CA GLY A 102 20.92 5.44 5.84
C GLY A 102 20.36 6.73 5.23
N ASN A 103 20.51 6.92 3.92
CA ASN A 103 19.94 8.05 3.19
C ASN A 103 18.41 8.07 3.26
N CYS A 104 17.78 6.91 3.10
CA CYS A 104 16.34 6.76 3.21
C CYS A 104 15.85 7.01 4.64
N THR A 105 16.58 6.57 5.67
CA THR A 105 16.27 6.89 7.07
C THR A 105 16.25 8.40 7.30
N THR A 106 17.28 9.11 6.85
CA THR A 106 17.34 10.57 6.99
C THR A 106 16.22 11.27 6.21
N ALA A 107 15.90 10.78 5.01
CA ALA A 107 14.79 11.30 4.21
C ALA A 107 13.43 11.07 4.89
N LEU A 108 13.18 9.89 5.48
CA LEU A 108 11.95 9.59 6.23
C LEU A 108 11.79 10.53 7.43
N ILE A 109 12.87 10.78 8.18
CA ILE A 109 12.85 11.73 9.30
C ILE A 109 12.56 13.15 8.79
N ALA A 110 13.27 13.62 7.76
CA ALA A 110 13.06 14.95 7.19
C ALA A 110 11.63 15.14 6.67
N VAL A 111 11.10 14.17 5.92
CA VAL A 111 9.73 14.17 5.42
C VAL A 111 8.72 14.14 6.57
N SER A 112 8.98 13.37 7.63
CA SER A 112 8.09 13.35 8.80
C SER A 112 7.97 14.72 9.46
N LEU A 113 9.09 15.43 9.65
CA LEU A 113 9.10 16.76 10.26
C LEU A 113 8.36 17.78 9.39
N ILE A 114 8.56 17.72 8.07
CA ILE A 114 7.86 18.57 7.11
C ILE A 114 6.36 18.31 7.16
N LEU A 115 5.94 17.04 7.12
CA LEU A 115 4.52 16.67 7.18
C LEU A 115 3.88 17.09 8.50
N THR A 116 4.56 16.88 9.63
CA THR A 116 4.09 17.34 10.95
C THR A 116 3.90 18.86 10.93
N ALA A 117 4.87 19.63 10.44
CA ALA A 117 4.76 21.09 10.39
C ALA A 117 3.60 21.55 9.49
N VAL A 118 3.45 20.96 8.30
CA VAL A 118 2.37 21.30 7.36
C VAL A 118 1.00 20.98 7.96
N ILE A 119 0.84 19.81 8.60
CA ILE A 119 -0.45 19.43 9.20
C ILE A 119 -0.76 20.29 10.43
N GLN A 120 0.21 20.63 11.26
CA GLN A 120 -0.02 21.50 12.42
C GLN A 120 -0.41 22.93 12.00
N LEU A 121 0.20 23.47 10.94
CA LEU A 121 -0.07 24.84 10.49
C LEU A 121 -1.35 24.95 9.63
N PHE A 122 -1.64 23.95 8.80
CA PHE A 122 -2.70 24.03 7.78
C PHE A 122 -3.78 22.96 7.93
N GLY A 123 -3.64 22.01 8.85
CA GLY A 123 -4.46 20.80 8.88
C GLY A 123 -5.95 21.03 9.09
N GLN A 124 -6.37 22.02 9.88
CA GLN A 124 -7.80 22.38 9.97
C GLN A 124 -8.38 22.83 8.62
N ARG A 125 -7.66 23.69 7.87
CA ARG A 125 -8.09 24.13 6.54
C ARG A 125 -8.12 22.98 5.54
N ILE A 126 -7.12 22.10 5.62
CA ILE A 126 -7.06 20.88 4.80
C ILE A 126 -8.27 20.00 5.11
N LEU A 127 -8.58 19.73 6.39
CA LEU A 127 -9.73 18.92 6.81
C LEU A 127 -11.07 19.50 6.32
N LEU A 128 -11.27 20.82 6.42
CA LEU A 128 -12.45 21.48 5.86
C LEU A 128 -12.55 21.29 4.34
N THR A 129 -11.42 21.35 3.63
CA THR A 129 -11.38 21.11 2.17
C THR A 129 -11.70 19.66 1.81
N PHE A 130 -11.33 18.71 2.67
CA PHE A 130 -11.64 17.28 2.52
C PHE A 130 -13.03 16.89 3.02
N GLY A 131 -13.87 17.86 3.42
CA GLY A 131 -15.28 17.64 3.73
C GLY A 131 -15.62 17.63 5.23
N ALA A 132 -14.74 18.09 6.11
CA ALA A 132 -15.11 18.32 7.50
C ALA A 132 -16.15 19.45 7.61
N SER A 133 -17.18 19.23 8.40
CA SER A 133 -18.22 20.20 8.78
C SER A 133 -17.95 20.81 10.16
N GLY A 134 -18.73 21.82 10.55
CA GLY A 134 -18.68 22.40 11.91
C GLY A 134 -18.80 21.36 13.03
N ASP A 135 -19.63 20.34 12.83
CA ASP A 135 -19.91 19.30 13.84
C ASP A 135 -18.83 18.19 13.89
N THR A 136 -17.98 18.10 12.86
CA THR A 136 -17.01 16.99 12.70
C THR A 136 -15.56 17.45 12.77
N ILE A 137 -15.30 18.75 12.54
CA ILE A 137 -13.95 19.32 12.52
C ILE A 137 -13.25 19.20 13.87
N GLU A 138 -13.98 19.28 14.99
CA GLU A 138 -13.39 19.15 16.32
C GLU A 138 -12.81 17.74 16.57
N TYR A 139 -13.58 16.70 16.22
CA TYR A 139 -13.10 15.31 16.29
C TYR A 139 -11.97 15.04 15.30
N ALA A 140 -12.11 15.51 14.06
CA ALA A 140 -11.10 15.33 13.03
C ALA A 140 -9.77 16.00 13.40
N TRP A 141 -9.83 17.23 13.89
CA TRP A 141 -8.64 17.99 14.29
C TRP A 141 -8.00 17.43 15.55
N SER A 142 -8.78 17.09 16.56
CA SER A 142 -8.25 16.50 17.79
C SER A 142 -7.53 15.17 17.55
N TYR A 143 -8.01 14.36 16.61
CA TYR A 143 -7.31 13.17 16.13
C TYR A 143 -6.02 13.54 15.38
N MET A 144 -6.12 14.40 14.35
CA MET A 144 -4.99 14.73 13.47
C MET A 144 -3.87 15.51 14.16
N GLN A 145 -4.18 16.31 15.17
CA GLN A 145 -3.19 17.05 15.92
C GLN A 145 -2.24 16.09 16.65
N ILE A 146 -2.76 15.03 17.26
CA ILE A 146 -1.95 14.00 17.93
C ILE A 146 -1.26 13.11 16.90
N TYR A 147 -2.00 12.64 15.89
CA TYR A 147 -1.46 11.77 14.85
C TYR A 147 -0.28 12.42 14.13
N SER A 148 -0.37 13.72 13.83
CA SER A 148 0.66 14.42 13.08
C SER A 148 1.99 14.54 13.83
N ILE A 149 1.98 14.66 15.15
CA ILE A 149 3.20 14.60 15.99
C ILE A 149 3.83 13.20 15.89
N GLY A 150 3.00 12.17 15.85
CA GLY A 150 3.42 10.78 15.69
C GLY A 150 3.84 10.37 14.28
N THR A 151 3.76 11.26 13.29
CA THR A 151 4.12 10.99 11.88
C THR A 151 5.52 10.41 11.76
N ILE A 152 6.47 10.83 12.60
CA ILE A 152 7.82 10.28 12.62
C ILE A 152 7.84 8.77 12.89
N PHE A 153 7.02 8.28 13.82
CA PHE A 153 6.94 6.85 14.10
C PHE A 153 6.30 6.09 12.95
N VAL A 154 5.27 6.65 12.33
CA VAL A 154 4.63 6.05 11.14
C VAL A 154 5.63 5.94 9.99
N GLN A 155 6.38 7.01 9.69
CA GLN A 155 7.39 7.01 8.64
C GLN A 155 8.49 5.99 8.90
N LEU A 156 8.98 5.89 10.14
CA LEU A 156 10.03 4.93 10.49
C LEU A 156 9.49 3.49 10.48
N ALA A 157 8.31 3.23 11.05
CA ALA A 157 7.72 1.91 11.11
C ALA A 157 7.43 1.36 9.71
N LEU A 158 6.73 2.12 8.85
CA LEU A 158 6.41 1.68 7.49
C LEU A 158 7.64 1.73 6.57
N GLY A 159 8.42 2.81 6.68
CA GLY A 159 9.50 3.09 5.74
C GLY A 159 10.69 2.15 5.92
N LEU A 160 11.10 1.89 7.15
CA LEU A 160 12.25 1.02 7.43
C LEU A 160 11.87 -0.47 7.41
N ASN A 161 10.60 -0.83 7.64
CA ASN A 161 10.13 -2.22 7.51
C ASN A 161 10.34 -2.78 6.10
N ALA A 162 10.19 -1.96 5.06
CA ALA A 162 10.47 -2.38 3.68
C ALA A 162 11.92 -2.87 3.51
N PHE A 163 12.89 -2.26 4.22
CA PHE A 163 14.30 -2.69 4.18
C PHE A 163 14.54 -4.00 4.93
N ILE A 164 13.75 -4.31 5.97
CA ILE A 164 13.77 -5.63 6.62
C ILE A 164 13.32 -6.70 5.62
N ASN A 165 12.21 -6.44 4.90
CA ASN A 165 11.68 -7.36 3.90
C ASN A 165 12.61 -7.53 2.69
N ALA A 166 13.26 -6.46 2.25
CA ALA A 166 14.23 -6.46 1.14
C ALA A 166 15.44 -7.37 1.35
N GLN A 167 15.75 -7.69 2.61
CA GLN A 167 16.82 -8.61 3.03
C GLN A 167 16.34 -10.07 3.15
N GLY A 168 15.05 -10.35 2.95
CA GLY A 168 14.48 -11.69 3.12
C GLY A 168 13.92 -11.97 4.53
N TYR A 169 13.88 -11.00 5.43
CA TYR A 169 13.33 -11.16 6.79
C TYR A 169 11.81 -10.89 6.87
N ALA A 170 11.03 -11.49 5.95
CA ALA A 170 9.57 -11.24 5.87
C ALA A 170 8.81 -11.58 7.17
N ARG A 171 9.24 -12.60 7.92
CA ARG A 171 8.66 -12.93 9.24
C ARG A 171 8.91 -11.82 10.26
N THR A 172 10.14 -11.30 10.32
CA THR A 172 10.46 -10.17 11.19
C THR A 172 9.64 -8.95 10.77
N GLY A 173 9.50 -8.70 9.47
CA GLY A 173 8.66 -7.63 8.95
C GLY A 173 7.20 -7.75 9.36
N MET A 174 6.62 -8.95 9.28
CA MET A 174 5.25 -9.23 9.76
C MET A 174 5.13 -9.03 11.26
N LEU A 175 6.10 -9.48 12.06
CA LEU A 175 6.09 -9.30 13.51
C LEU A 175 6.05 -7.83 13.91
N THR A 176 6.66 -6.92 13.15
CA THR A 176 6.59 -5.49 13.48
C THR A 176 5.17 -4.96 13.34
N VAL A 177 4.45 -5.40 12.30
CA VAL A 177 3.04 -5.02 12.09
C VAL A 177 2.15 -5.66 13.16
N LEU A 178 2.42 -6.92 13.52
CA LEU A 178 1.70 -7.63 14.58
C LEU A 178 1.85 -6.96 15.94
N ILE A 179 3.08 -6.57 16.32
CA ILE A 179 3.34 -5.88 17.59
C ILE A 179 2.56 -4.58 17.64
N GLY A 180 2.62 -3.76 16.58
CA GLY A 180 1.85 -2.52 16.49
C GLY A 180 0.35 -2.74 16.61
N ALA A 181 -0.19 -3.70 15.84
CA ALA A 181 -1.61 -4.03 15.87
C ALA A 181 -2.09 -4.49 17.26
N VAL A 182 -1.35 -5.39 17.90
CA VAL A 182 -1.70 -5.89 19.24
C VAL A 182 -1.61 -4.77 20.28
N CYS A 183 -0.55 -3.95 20.24
CA CYS A 183 -0.44 -2.79 21.11
C CYS A 183 -1.62 -1.83 20.93
N ASN A 184 -2.04 -1.56 19.69
CA ASN A 184 -3.13 -0.64 19.40
C ASN A 184 -4.47 -1.18 19.92
N ILE A 185 -4.80 -2.44 19.61
CA ILE A 185 -6.02 -3.10 20.09
C ILE A 185 -6.12 -3.09 21.62
N ILE A 186 -5.01 -3.20 22.33
CA ILE A 186 -4.98 -3.14 23.81
C ILE A 186 -5.08 -1.70 24.32
N LEU A 187 -4.35 -0.76 23.70
CA LEU A 187 -4.26 0.62 24.15
C LEU A 187 -5.52 1.43 23.84
N ASP A 188 -6.23 1.13 22.74
CA ASP A 188 -7.45 1.83 22.35
C ASP A 188 -8.50 1.84 23.47
N PRO A 189 -8.99 0.69 23.99
CA PRO A 189 -10.03 0.71 25.01
C PRO A 189 -9.56 1.34 26.32
N ILE A 190 -8.27 1.20 26.66
CA ILE A 190 -7.68 1.82 27.86
C ILE A 190 -7.72 3.34 27.74
N LEU A 191 -7.24 3.89 26.62
CA LEU A 191 -7.15 5.34 26.45
C LEU A 191 -8.52 5.96 26.17
N MET A 192 -9.35 5.29 25.37
CA MET A 192 -10.66 5.79 24.97
C MET A 192 -11.69 5.72 26.09
N PHE A 193 -11.85 4.56 26.72
CA PHE A 193 -12.93 4.29 27.68
C PHE A 193 -12.48 4.42 29.14
N VAL A 194 -11.33 3.84 29.51
CA VAL A 194 -10.88 3.84 30.92
C VAL A 194 -10.34 5.21 31.32
N LEU A 195 -9.59 5.87 30.44
CA LEU A 195 -9.04 7.21 30.68
C LEU A 195 -9.92 8.33 30.11
N HIS A 196 -11.09 7.99 29.57
CA HIS A 196 -12.09 8.93 29.04
C HIS A 196 -11.53 9.96 28.03
N MET A 197 -10.50 9.59 27.25
CA MET A 197 -9.88 10.51 26.28
C MET A 197 -10.62 10.56 24.94
N GLY A 198 -11.65 9.74 24.74
CA GLY A 198 -12.45 9.70 23.52
C GLY A 198 -11.60 9.53 22.26
N VAL A 199 -11.87 10.33 21.23
CA VAL A 199 -11.14 10.30 19.94
C VAL A 199 -9.65 10.61 20.07
N ARG A 200 -9.26 11.47 21.03
CA ARG A 200 -7.84 11.75 21.31
C ARG A 200 -7.12 10.50 21.83
N GLY A 201 -7.82 9.67 22.58
CA GLY A 201 -7.33 8.38 23.06
C GLY A 201 -6.98 7.43 21.92
N ALA A 202 -7.85 7.31 20.92
CA ALA A 202 -7.62 6.49 19.72
C ALA A 202 -6.36 6.95 18.94
N ALA A 203 -6.22 8.26 18.72
CA ALA A 203 -5.05 8.82 18.05
C ALA A 203 -3.75 8.54 18.85
N LEU A 204 -3.78 8.72 20.17
CA LEU A 204 -2.63 8.48 21.03
C LEU A 204 -2.24 7.01 21.09
N ALA A 205 -3.21 6.10 21.20
CA ALA A 205 -3.01 4.66 21.14
C ALA A 205 -2.34 4.23 19.83
N THR A 206 -2.82 4.76 18.72
CA THR A 206 -2.25 4.52 17.39
C THR A 206 -0.78 4.97 17.32
N ILE A 207 -0.48 6.18 17.79
CA ILE A 207 0.87 6.74 17.73
C ILE A 207 1.85 6.02 18.68
N ILE A 208 1.42 5.64 19.89
CA ILE A 208 2.24 4.84 20.81
C ILE A 208 2.55 3.49 20.18
N SER A 209 1.56 2.84 19.57
CA SER A 209 1.71 1.54 18.92
C SER A 209 2.64 1.60 17.71
N GLN A 210 2.55 2.67 16.92
CA GLN A 210 3.50 2.94 15.84
C GLN A 210 4.89 3.28 16.39
N GLY A 211 5.00 3.95 17.54
CA GLY A 211 6.25 4.20 18.23
C GLY A 211 6.95 2.92 18.66
N ILE A 212 6.21 1.97 19.24
CA ILE A 212 6.71 0.64 19.62
C ILE A 212 7.16 -0.12 18.36
N SER A 213 6.37 -0.08 17.29
CA SER A 213 6.70 -0.70 16.00
C SER A 213 7.97 -0.11 15.38
N ALA A 214 8.09 1.22 15.37
CA ALA A 214 9.26 1.94 14.88
C ALA A 214 10.49 1.61 15.72
N ALA A 215 10.36 1.58 17.05
CA ALA A 215 11.44 1.19 17.94
C ALA A 215 11.92 -0.24 17.64
N PHE A 216 11.00 -1.18 17.45
CA PHE A 216 11.35 -2.56 17.08
C PHE A 216 12.10 -2.62 15.74
N VAL A 217 11.61 -1.92 14.71
CA VAL A 217 12.24 -1.86 13.38
C VAL A 217 13.65 -1.27 13.45
N VAL A 218 13.82 -0.14 14.15
CA VAL A 218 15.11 0.53 14.32
C VAL A 218 16.07 -0.34 15.14
N MET A 219 15.61 -0.93 16.25
CA MET A 219 16.42 -1.84 17.04
C MET A 219 16.90 -3.03 16.21
N PHE A 220 16.03 -3.63 15.40
CA PHE A 220 16.43 -4.72 14.50
C PHE A 220 17.51 -4.26 13.52
N LEU A 221 17.32 -3.13 12.84
CA LEU A 221 18.24 -2.59 11.82
C LEU A 221 19.55 -2.02 12.39
N VAL A 222 19.65 -1.78 13.70
CA VAL A 222 20.91 -1.43 14.37
C VAL A 222 21.58 -2.66 14.99
N SER A 223 20.80 -3.72 15.28
CA SER A 223 21.30 -4.93 15.92
C SER A 223 22.26 -5.75 15.04
N GLY A 224 23.02 -6.64 15.69
CA GLY A 224 23.85 -7.65 15.02
C GLY A 224 23.06 -8.67 14.19
N LYS A 225 21.74 -8.76 14.35
CA LYS A 225 20.87 -9.74 13.67
C LYS A 225 20.47 -9.30 12.25
N SER A 226 20.57 -8.01 11.93
CA SER A 226 20.23 -7.51 10.60
C SER A 226 21.45 -7.56 9.67
N TYR A 227 21.21 -7.99 8.43
CA TYR A 227 22.25 -8.05 7.40
C TYR A 227 22.63 -6.64 6.93
N LEU A 228 21.66 -5.74 6.73
CA LEU A 228 21.84 -4.31 6.51
C LEU A 228 21.73 -3.57 7.84
N LYS A 229 22.68 -2.67 8.08
CA LYS A 229 22.71 -1.89 9.32
C LYS A 229 22.58 -0.40 9.05
N ILE A 230 21.85 0.28 9.92
CA ILE A 230 21.88 1.74 9.97
C ILE A 230 23.19 2.15 10.62
N ARG A 231 24.10 2.73 9.84
CA ARG A 231 25.37 3.28 10.32
C ARG A 231 25.33 4.80 10.28
N ILE A 232 25.81 5.45 11.34
CA ILE A 232 25.84 6.92 11.46
C ILE A 232 26.51 7.58 10.23
N PRO A 233 27.66 7.09 9.70
CA PRO A 233 28.27 7.67 8.51
C PRO A 233 27.40 7.60 7.24
N CYS A 234 26.47 6.63 7.17
CA CYS A 234 25.56 6.44 6.03
C CYS A 234 24.31 7.33 6.08
N LEU A 235 24.08 8.05 7.18
CA LEU A 235 22.95 8.98 7.33
C LEU A 235 23.13 10.29 6.56
N LYS A 236 24.35 10.57 6.07
CA LYS A 236 24.62 11.76 5.25
C LYS A 236 23.85 11.66 3.93
N VAL A 237 23.01 12.67 3.66
CA VAL A 237 22.20 12.72 2.45
C VAL A 237 23.10 12.99 1.24
N GLU A 238 23.15 12.01 0.33
CA GLU A 238 23.82 12.06 -0.95
C GLU A 238 22.75 12.03 -2.05
N LYS A 239 22.64 13.13 -2.81
CA LYS A 239 21.63 13.27 -3.88
C LYS A 239 21.72 12.14 -4.92
N SER A 240 22.92 11.66 -5.21
CA SER A 240 23.20 10.54 -6.13
C SER A 240 22.60 9.21 -5.66
N VAL A 241 22.42 9.03 -4.35
CA VAL A 241 21.85 7.82 -3.74
C VAL A 241 20.35 7.97 -3.55
N LEU A 242 19.90 9.12 -3.02
CA LEU A 242 18.50 9.34 -2.65
C LEU A 242 17.59 9.62 -3.85
N MET A 243 17.99 10.44 -4.83
CA MET A 243 17.12 10.80 -5.96
C MET A 243 16.67 9.59 -6.77
N PRO A 244 17.55 8.61 -7.08
CA PRO A 244 17.11 7.41 -7.78
C PRO A 244 16.19 6.50 -6.95
N ALA A 245 16.26 6.55 -5.61
CA ALA A 245 15.29 5.87 -4.75
C ALA A 245 13.93 6.57 -4.81
N ILE A 246 13.89 7.89 -4.63
CA ILE A 246 12.65 8.69 -4.76
C ILE A 246 12.00 8.50 -6.14
N ALA A 247 12.79 8.52 -7.22
CA ALA A 247 12.29 8.31 -8.57
C ALA A 247 11.60 6.95 -8.74
N LEU A 248 12.13 5.89 -8.11
CA LEU A 248 11.53 4.55 -8.16
C LEU A 248 10.27 4.45 -7.30
N GLY A 249 10.28 5.08 -6.11
CA GLY A 249 9.11 5.13 -5.22
C GLY A 249 8.02 6.11 -5.67
N ALA A 250 8.29 6.94 -6.68
CA ALA A 250 7.31 7.86 -7.25
C ALA A 250 6.08 7.11 -7.81
N ALA A 251 6.26 5.92 -8.38
CA ALA A 251 5.13 5.16 -8.93
C ALA A 251 4.16 4.68 -7.82
N PRO A 252 4.61 3.99 -6.75
CA PRO A 252 3.75 3.68 -5.60
C PRO A 252 3.14 4.92 -4.91
N PHE A 253 3.90 6.01 -4.80
CA PHE A 253 3.40 7.27 -4.26
C PHE A 253 2.21 7.80 -5.08
N VAL A 254 2.36 7.91 -6.40
CA VAL A 254 1.29 8.33 -7.31
C VAL A 254 0.11 7.37 -7.22
N MET A 255 0.34 6.06 -7.14
CA MET A 255 -0.74 5.08 -7.02
C MET A 255 -1.56 5.25 -5.75
N GLN A 256 -0.92 5.49 -4.59
CA GLN A 256 -1.63 5.73 -3.34
C GLN A 256 -2.33 7.09 -3.34
N PHE A 257 -1.63 8.14 -3.76
CA PHE A 257 -2.17 9.49 -3.76
C PHE A 257 -3.38 9.64 -4.69
N THR A 258 -3.31 9.03 -5.89
CA THR A 258 -4.40 9.08 -6.86
C THR A 258 -5.62 8.27 -6.42
N GLU A 259 -5.47 7.27 -5.53
CA GLU A 259 -6.62 6.52 -5.00
C GLU A 259 -7.60 7.43 -4.26
N SER A 260 -7.09 8.35 -3.43
CA SER A 260 -7.92 9.33 -2.72
C SER A 260 -8.68 10.23 -3.69
N ILE A 261 -8.03 10.65 -4.79
CA ILE A 261 -8.64 11.50 -5.83
C ILE A 261 -9.72 10.74 -6.59
N LEU A 262 -9.48 9.46 -6.91
CA LEU A 262 -10.42 8.62 -7.63
C LEU A 262 -11.72 8.41 -6.86
N ASN A 263 -11.65 8.17 -5.54
CA ASN A 263 -12.85 8.07 -4.71
C ASN A 263 -13.72 9.32 -4.81
N ILE A 264 -13.11 10.52 -4.79
CA ILE A 264 -13.84 11.78 -4.97
C ILE A 264 -14.46 11.85 -6.37
N CYS A 265 -13.69 11.55 -7.42
CA CYS A 265 -14.17 11.61 -8.80
C CYS A 265 -15.36 10.67 -9.05
N PHE A 266 -15.27 9.42 -8.58
CA PHE A 266 -16.36 8.46 -8.68
C PHE A 266 -17.58 8.93 -7.89
N ASN A 267 -17.41 9.32 -6.62
CA ASN A 267 -18.53 9.75 -5.78
C ASN A 267 -19.23 10.98 -6.37
N THR A 268 -18.50 12.01 -6.81
CA THR A 268 -19.11 13.20 -7.42
C THR A 268 -19.83 12.88 -8.73
N SER A 269 -19.23 12.06 -9.60
CA SER A 269 -19.85 11.69 -10.89
C SER A 269 -21.10 10.83 -10.69
N LEU A 270 -21.02 9.83 -9.80
CA LEU A 270 -22.15 8.95 -9.48
C LEU A 270 -23.26 9.67 -8.73
N GLN A 271 -22.94 10.58 -7.81
CA GLN A 271 -23.94 11.42 -7.14
C GLN A 271 -24.76 12.21 -8.17
N ARG A 272 -24.09 12.77 -9.19
CA ARG A 272 -24.73 13.58 -10.23
C ARG A 272 -25.69 12.78 -11.11
N TYR A 273 -25.37 11.52 -11.43
CA TYR A 273 -26.11 10.73 -12.41
C TYR A 273 -27.02 9.66 -11.80
N GLY A 274 -26.70 9.15 -10.62
CA GLY A 274 -27.37 8.01 -9.98
C GLY A 274 -27.78 8.22 -8.52
N GLY A 275 -27.49 9.39 -7.94
CA GLY A 275 -27.85 9.73 -6.57
C GLY A 275 -27.17 8.86 -5.51
N ASP A 276 -27.70 8.90 -4.29
CA ASP A 276 -27.08 8.30 -3.10
C ASP A 276 -26.91 6.78 -3.22
N ILE A 277 -27.85 6.09 -3.88
CA ILE A 277 -27.78 4.63 -4.06
C ILE A 277 -26.59 4.22 -4.93
N ALA A 278 -26.22 5.04 -5.92
CA ALA A 278 -25.06 4.78 -6.78
C ALA A 278 -23.74 5.03 -6.02
N VAL A 279 -23.69 6.05 -5.19
CA VAL A 279 -22.52 6.34 -4.32
C VAL A 279 -22.35 5.27 -3.24
N GLY A 280 -23.44 4.82 -2.61
CA GLY A 280 -23.42 3.69 -1.68
C GLY A 280 -22.92 2.41 -2.34
N SER A 281 -23.38 2.14 -3.56
CA SER A 281 -22.94 0.96 -4.33
C SER A 281 -21.46 1.04 -4.74
N MET A 282 -20.97 2.22 -5.09
CA MET A 282 -19.54 2.43 -5.36
C MET A 282 -18.69 2.18 -4.13
N THR A 283 -19.13 2.62 -2.95
CA THR A 283 -18.43 2.38 -1.69
C THR A 283 -18.27 0.89 -1.40
N ILE A 284 -19.29 0.08 -1.72
CA ILE A 284 -19.21 -1.38 -1.65
C ILE A 284 -18.19 -1.90 -2.69
N CYS A 285 -18.27 -1.46 -3.95
CA CYS A 285 -17.37 -1.89 -5.01
C CYS A 285 -15.89 -1.57 -4.70
N SER A 286 -15.59 -0.35 -4.24
CA SER A 286 -14.25 0.06 -3.85
C SER A 286 -13.73 -0.73 -2.65
N SER A 287 -14.59 -1.02 -1.68
CA SER A 287 -14.24 -1.85 -0.52
C SER A 287 -13.88 -3.27 -0.95
N VAL A 288 -14.70 -3.90 -1.81
CA VAL A 288 -14.43 -5.24 -2.36
C VAL A 288 -13.10 -5.26 -3.13
N MET A 289 -12.84 -4.23 -3.94
CA MET A 289 -11.55 -4.09 -4.63
C MET A 289 -10.40 -3.96 -3.62
N GLN A 290 -10.50 -3.10 -2.62
CA GLN A 290 -9.45 -2.92 -1.62
C GLN A 290 -9.10 -4.23 -0.90
N PHE A 291 -10.10 -5.00 -0.47
CA PHE A 291 -9.90 -6.33 0.12
C PHE A 291 -9.25 -7.31 -0.87
N SER A 292 -9.67 -7.27 -2.13
CA SER A 292 -9.10 -8.06 -3.22
C SER A 292 -7.63 -7.73 -3.50
N LEU A 293 -7.18 -6.50 -3.23
CA LEU A 293 -5.79 -6.11 -3.45
C LEU A 293 -4.82 -6.63 -2.39
N LEU A 294 -5.29 -6.94 -1.16
CA LEU A 294 -4.39 -7.24 -0.04
C LEU A 294 -3.49 -8.45 -0.32
N PRO A 295 -4.01 -9.61 -0.79
CA PRO A 295 -3.14 -10.76 -1.06
C PRO A 295 -2.23 -10.54 -2.26
N LEU A 296 -2.70 -9.80 -3.28
CA LEU A 296 -1.88 -9.42 -4.44
C LEU A 296 -0.67 -8.59 -4.01
N MET A 297 -0.87 -7.61 -3.12
CA MET A 297 0.20 -6.79 -2.56
C MET A 297 1.17 -7.62 -1.73
N GLY A 298 0.67 -8.56 -0.90
CA GLY A 298 1.51 -9.47 -0.13
C GLY A 298 2.37 -10.39 -1.00
N MET A 299 1.81 -10.95 -2.08
CA MET A 299 2.57 -11.75 -3.06
C MET A 299 3.67 -10.94 -3.73
N CYS A 300 3.39 -9.69 -4.11
CA CYS A 300 4.37 -8.82 -4.74
C CYS A 300 5.49 -8.40 -3.78
N GLN A 301 5.15 -8.09 -2.52
CA GLN A 301 6.13 -7.81 -1.47
C GLN A 301 7.04 -9.02 -1.20
N GLY A 302 6.50 -10.24 -1.27
CA GLY A 302 7.29 -11.47 -1.17
C GLY A 302 8.19 -11.73 -2.37
N ALA A 303 7.75 -11.39 -3.59
CA ALA A 303 8.54 -11.56 -4.81
C ALA A 303 9.64 -10.50 -5.00
N GLN A 304 9.39 -9.28 -4.54
CA GLN A 304 10.28 -8.14 -4.69
C GLN A 304 11.75 -8.43 -4.28
N PRO A 305 12.06 -8.92 -3.06
CA PRO A 305 13.45 -9.19 -2.66
C PRO A 305 14.11 -10.28 -3.52
N ILE A 306 13.34 -11.28 -3.96
CA ILE A 306 13.85 -12.36 -4.81
C ILE A 306 14.27 -11.78 -6.17
N ILE A 307 13.40 -10.99 -6.80
CA ILE A 307 13.64 -10.39 -8.11
C ILE A 307 14.79 -9.39 -8.03
N SER A 308 14.75 -8.46 -7.07
CA SER A 308 15.77 -7.41 -6.92
C SER A 308 17.15 -7.97 -6.61
N PHE A 309 17.27 -8.92 -5.68
CA PHE A 309 18.55 -9.54 -5.34
C PHE A 309 19.12 -10.34 -6.53
N ASN A 310 18.31 -11.18 -7.19
CA ASN A 310 18.80 -11.99 -8.30
C ASN A 310 19.11 -11.15 -9.55
N TYR A 311 18.41 -10.03 -9.74
CA TYR A 311 18.75 -9.04 -10.76
C TYR A 311 20.12 -8.41 -10.48
N GLY A 312 20.38 -8.00 -9.23
CA GLY A 312 21.69 -7.51 -8.80
C GLY A 312 22.80 -8.54 -8.99
N ALA A 313 22.52 -9.81 -8.68
CA ALA A 313 23.45 -10.93 -8.83
C ALA A 313 23.62 -11.42 -10.29
N ARG A 314 22.99 -10.76 -11.27
CA ARG A 314 22.96 -11.15 -12.69
C ARG A 314 22.43 -12.58 -12.94
N LYS A 315 21.61 -13.12 -12.04
CA LYS A 315 20.99 -14.46 -12.15
C LYS A 315 19.64 -14.38 -12.87
N ILE A 316 19.65 -14.08 -14.17
CA ILE A 316 18.43 -13.79 -14.96
C ILE A 316 17.47 -14.98 -15.05
N HIS A 317 17.98 -16.20 -15.10
CA HIS A 317 17.13 -17.40 -15.05
C HIS A 317 16.23 -17.42 -13.80
N ARG A 318 16.77 -16.99 -12.66
CA ARG A 318 16.02 -16.91 -11.40
C ARG A 318 15.04 -15.73 -11.40
N VAL A 319 15.41 -14.60 -12.01
CA VAL A 319 14.51 -13.47 -12.23
C VAL A 319 13.30 -13.89 -13.08
N ASP A 320 13.53 -14.59 -14.20
CA ASP A 320 12.45 -15.11 -15.06
C ASP A 320 11.57 -16.12 -14.33
N SER A 321 12.18 -17.03 -13.58
CA SER A 321 11.43 -18.02 -12.77
C SER A 321 10.57 -17.34 -11.70
N ALA A 322 11.11 -16.33 -11.01
CA ALA A 322 10.40 -15.59 -9.96
C ALA A 322 9.26 -14.76 -10.54
N PHE A 323 9.50 -14.07 -11.65
CA PHE A 323 8.47 -13.31 -12.36
C PHE A 323 7.34 -14.22 -12.86
N ARG A 324 7.66 -15.33 -13.54
CA ARG A 324 6.63 -16.26 -14.04
C ARG A 324 5.78 -16.82 -12.92
N LEU A 325 6.41 -17.20 -11.81
CA LEU A 325 5.69 -17.70 -10.66
C LEU A 325 4.78 -16.61 -10.08
N LEU A 326 5.29 -15.39 -9.88
CA LEU A 326 4.50 -14.25 -9.42
C LEU A 326 3.30 -13.99 -10.36
N LEU A 327 3.53 -13.98 -11.67
CA LEU A 327 2.50 -13.75 -12.67
C LEU A 327 1.40 -14.82 -12.60
N VAL A 328 1.78 -16.10 -12.55
CA VAL A 328 0.82 -17.22 -12.43
C VAL A 328 0.05 -17.14 -11.12
N THR A 329 0.70 -16.85 -9.99
CA THR A 329 0.02 -16.75 -8.70
C THR A 329 -0.93 -15.55 -8.64
N CYS A 330 -0.52 -14.39 -9.18
CA CYS A 330 -1.35 -13.19 -9.23
C CYS A 330 -2.54 -13.36 -10.17
N LEU A 331 -2.33 -13.93 -11.37
CA LEU A 331 -3.42 -14.22 -12.31
C LEU A 331 -4.37 -15.28 -11.77
N GLY A 332 -3.86 -16.35 -11.17
CA GLY A 332 -4.68 -17.39 -10.56
C GLY A 332 -5.59 -16.81 -9.47
N TYR A 333 -5.02 -16.02 -8.56
CA TYR A 333 -5.80 -15.36 -7.51
C TYR A 333 -6.80 -14.33 -8.07
N ALA A 334 -6.39 -13.49 -9.02
CA ALA A 334 -7.28 -12.52 -9.68
C ALA A 334 -8.44 -13.22 -10.43
N THR A 335 -8.17 -14.37 -11.05
CA THR A 335 -9.20 -15.18 -11.73
C THR A 335 -10.21 -15.76 -10.75
N VAL A 336 -9.76 -16.26 -9.59
CA VAL A 336 -10.65 -16.75 -8.53
C VAL A 336 -11.53 -15.62 -8.02
N LEU A 337 -10.95 -14.45 -7.71
CA LEU A 337 -11.72 -13.29 -7.26
C LEU A 337 -12.75 -12.83 -8.30
N TRP A 338 -12.33 -12.70 -9.56
CA TRP A 338 -13.19 -12.33 -10.67
C TRP A 338 -14.35 -13.32 -10.82
N SER A 339 -14.08 -14.63 -10.72
CA SER A 339 -15.10 -15.68 -10.80
C SER A 339 -16.12 -15.55 -9.67
N VAL A 340 -15.67 -15.35 -8.43
CA VAL A 340 -16.57 -15.14 -7.29
C VAL A 340 -17.38 -13.86 -7.47
N ALA A 341 -16.77 -12.76 -7.91
CA ALA A 341 -17.46 -11.49 -8.12
C ALA A 341 -18.51 -11.55 -9.24
N MET A 342 -18.28 -12.33 -10.28
CA MET A 342 -19.20 -12.47 -11.42
C MET A 342 -20.35 -13.43 -11.12
N PHE A 343 -20.03 -14.62 -10.62
CA PHE A 343 -21.00 -15.70 -10.42
C PHE A 343 -21.72 -15.61 -9.07
N PHE A 344 -21.04 -15.14 -8.02
CA PHE A 344 -21.55 -15.07 -6.66
C PHE A 344 -21.39 -13.66 -6.04
N PRO A 345 -21.85 -12.58 -6.72
CA PRO A 345 -21.67 -11.21 -6.23
C PRO A 345 -22.30 -10.96 -4.85
N HIS A 346 -23.35 -11.70 -4.52
CA HIS A 346 -24.04 -11.63 -3.22
C HIS A 346 -23.13 -11.98 -2.03
N VAL A 347 -22.08 -12.79 -2.25
CA VAL A 347 -21.10 -13.11 -1.20
C VAL A 347 -20.38 -11.84 -0.75
N PHE A 348 -20.08 -10.94 -1.68
CA PHE A 348 -19.42 -9.67 -1.36
C PHE A 348 -20.43 -8.65 -0.83
N THR A 349 -21.55 -8.43 -1.53
CA THR A 349 -22.49 -7.38 -1.15
C THR A 349 -23.19 -7.66 0.18
N GLY A 350 -23.47 -8.93 0.49
CA GLY A 350 -24.12 -9.34 1.74
C GLY A 350 -23.26 -9.15 2.99
N ILE A 351 -21.94 -8.97 2.84
CA ILE A 351 -21.05 -8.59 3.95
C ILE A 351 -21.28 -7.13 4.35
N PHE A 352 -21.65 -6.27 3.40
CA PHE A 352 -21.72 -4.81 3.62
C PHE A 352 -23.13 -4.31 3.92
N THR A 353 -24.17 -4.95 3.39
CA THR A 353 -25.55 -4.50 3.60
C THR A 353 -26.55 -5.64 3.53
N GLN A 354 -27.66 -5.47 4.26
CA GLN A 354 -28.84 -6.34 4.18
C GLN A 354 -30.01 -5.66 3.45
N ASP A 355 -29.89 -4.38 3.07
CA ASP A 355 -30.90 -3.69 2.27
C ASP A 355 -30.93 -4.29 0.86
N GLN A 356 -32.09 -4.85 0.48
CA GLN A 356 -32.29 -5.51 -0.80
C GLN A 356 -32.15 -4.55 -1.99
N THR A 357 -32.52 -3.27 -1.81
CA THR A 357 -32.47 -2.26 -2.87
C THR A 357 -31.01 -1.90 -3.18
N LEU A 358 -30.23 -1.58 -2.14
CA LEU A 358 -28.81 -1.31 -2.28
C LEU A 358 -28.05 -2.56 -2.74
N THR A 359 -28.42 -3.75 -2.25
CA THR A 359 -27.81 -5.02 -2.66
C THR A 359 -28.00 -5.27 -4.16
N GLY A 360 -29.22 -5.12 -4.68
CA GLY A 360 -29.50 -5.32 -6.10
C GLY A 360 -28.70 -4.37 -6.99
N TYR A 361 -28.63 -3.09 -6.59
CA TYR A 361 -27.86 -2.08 -7.33
C TYR A 361 -26.35 -2.36 -7.25
N ALA A 362 -25.83 -2.69 -6.07
CA ALA A 362 -24.42 -3.01 -5.86
C ALA A 362 -23.99 -4.26 -6.62
N VAL A 363 -24.84 -5.30 -6.71
CA VAL A 363 -24.57 -6.51 -7.50
C VAL A 363 -24.40 -6.17 -8.99
N TRP A 364 -25.31 -5.35 -9.53
CA TRP A 364 -25.21 -4.89 -10.91
C TRP A 364 -23.94 -4.06 -11.15
N ALA A 365 -23.65 -3.10 -10.27
CA ALA A 365 -22.47 -2.26 -10.35
C ALA A 365 -21.17 -3.07 -10.21
N LEU A 366 -21.11 -4.03 -9.29
CA LEU A 366 -19.93 -4.86 -9.03
C LEU A 366 -19.54 -5.69 -10.24
N ARG A 367 -20.53 -6.27 -10.96
CA ARG A 367 -20.27 -7.01 -12.20
C ARG A 367 -19.65 -6.12 -13.27
N ILE A 368 -20.08 -4.87 -13.39
CA ILE A 368 -19.50 -3.93 -14.36
C ILE A 368 -18.10 -3.52 -13.91
N TYR A 369 -17.98 -3.07 -12.67
CA TYR A 369 -16.74 -2.55 -12.09
C TYR A 369 -15.60 -3.59 -12.11
N MET A 370 -15.92 -4.85 -11.80
CA MET A 370 -14.93 -5.93 -11.77
C MET A 370 -14.76 -6.66 -13.11
N ALA A 371 -15.37 -6.21 -14.21
CA ALA A 371 -15.35 -6.89 -15.51
C ALA A 371 -13.95 -7.25 -16.01
N ALA A 372 -12.98 -6.33 -15.88
CA ALA A 372 -11.60 -6.54 -16.32
C ALA A 372 -10.64 -6.96 -15.17
N SER A 373 -11.16 -7.23 -13.96
CA SER A 373 -10.30 -7.54 -12.80
C SER A 373 -9.50 -8.84 -12.93
N LEU A 374 -9.84 -9.73 -13.87
CA LEU A 374 -9.00 -10.90 -14.18
C LEU A 374 -7.63 -10.49 -14.75
N MET A 375 -7.60 -9.48 -15.61
CA MET A 375 -6.39 -8.97 -16.26
C MET A 375 -5.48 -8.23 -15.27
N PHE A 376 -6.07 -7.76 -14.17
CA PHE A 376 -5.42 -6.96 -13.15
C PHE A 376 -4.26 -7.68 -12.45
N GLY A 377 -4.32 -9.01 -12.32
CA GLY A 377 -3.21 -9.81 -11.78
C GLY A 377 -1.91 -9.63 -12.59
N ALA A 378 -2.01 -9.55 -13.93
CA ALA A 378 -0.86 -9.30 -14.80
C ALA A 378 -0.33 -7.87 -14.66
N GLN A 379 -1.22 -6.87 -14.52
CA GLN A 379 -0.84 -5.47 -14.30
C GLN A 379 0.05 -5.33 -13.08
N ILE A 380 -0.42 -5.82 -11.92
CA ILE A 380 0.34 -5.72 -10.67
C ILE A 380 1.68 -6.46 -10.80
N ALA A 381 1.68 -7.70 -11.30
CA ALA A 381 2.90 -8.50 -11.39
C ALA A 381 3.98 -7.83 -12.26
N CYS A 382 3.60 -7.31 -13.42
CA CYS A 382 4.52 -6.62 -14.33
C CYS A 382 5.03 -5.31 -13.74
N GLN A 383 4.13 -4.48 -13.19
CA GLN A 383 4.50 -3.19 -12.62
C GLN A 383 5.43 -3.34 -11.41
N GLN A 384 5.14 -4.30 -10.52
CA GLN A 384 5.99 -4.60 -9.36
C GLN A 384 7.35 -5.17 -9.77
N THR A 385 7.39 -5.89 -10.90
CA THR A 385 8.67 -6.37 -11.45
C THR A 385 9.51 -5.21 -11.99
N PHE A 386 8.93 -4.22 -12.67
CA PHE A 386 9.67 -3.00 -13.07
C PHE A 386 10.27 -2.27 -11.87
N ILE A 387 9.51 -2.14 -10.78
CA ILE A 387 10.01 -1.57 -9.52
C ILE A 387 11.17 -2.42 -8.99
N SER A 388 11.02 -3.75 -8.96
CA SER A 388 12.03 -4.67 -8.47
C SER A 388 13.31 -4.68 -9.31
N LEU A 389 13.21 -4.37 -10.61
CA LEU A 389 14.33 -4.21 -11.54
C LEU A 389 14.96 -2.80 -11.49
N GLY A 390 14.37 -1.87 -10.74
CA GLY A 390 14.86 -0.50 -10.62
C GLY A 390 14.52 0.42 -11.80
N ASP A 391 13.55 0.03 -12.65
CA ASP A 391 13.09 0.84 -13.79
C ASP A 391 12.01 1.84 -13.34
N SER A 392 12.47 2.98 -12.82
CA SER A 392 11.61 4.04 -12.31
C SER A 392 10.77 4.72 -13.39
N LYS A 393 11.32 4.89 -14.60
CA LYS A 393 10.64 5.62 -15.69
C LYS A 393 9.44 4.84 -16.18
N THR A 394 9.62 3.55 -16.47
CA THR A 394 8.53 2.71 -16.96
C THR A 394 7.47 2.51 -15.90
N SER A 395 7.86 2.25 -14.64
CA SER A 395 6.90 2.06 -13.55
C SER A 395 6.05 3.31 -13.29
N LEU A 396 6.66 4.50 -13.27
CA LEU A 396 5.95 5.77 -13.07
C LEU A 396 5.00 6.07 -14.23
N PHE A 397 5.46 5.87 -15.46
CA PHE A 397 4.61 6.04 -16.65
C PHE A 397 3.36 5.14 -16.57
N LEU A 398 3.53 3.86 -16.23
CA LEU A 398 2.42 2.92 -16.12
C LEU A 398 1.44 3.29 -14.99
N ALA A 399 1.94 3.78 -13.84
CA ALA A 399 1.11 4.26 -12.75
C ALA A 399 0.25 5.47 -13.16
N LEU A 400 0.86 6.45 -13.85
CA LEU A 400 0.17 7.65 -14.33
C LEU A 400 -0.80 7.33 -15.46
N LEU A 401 -0.41 6.48 -16.42
CA LEU A 401 -1.24 6.06 -17.54
C LEU A 401 -2.57 5.53 -17.04
N ARG A 402 -2.52 4.56 -16.12
CA ARG A 402 -3.72 3.89 -15.63
C ARG A 402 -4.66 4.82 -14.88
N LYS A 403 -4.18 5.47 -13.83
CA LYS A 403 -5.07 6.23 -12.93
C LYS A 403 -5.32 7.67 -13.39
N VAL A 404 -4.29 8.35 -13.88
CA VAL A 404 -4.38 9.79 -14.18
C VAL A 404 -4.78 10.03 -15.64
N PHE A 405 -4.13 9.37 -16.59
CA PHE A 405 -4.37 9.64 -18.02
C PHE A 405 -5.56 8.87 -18.61
N LEU A 406 -5.92 7.72 -18.05
CA LEU A 406 -7.06 6.92 -18.50
C LEU A 406 -8.26 7.10 -17.56
N LEU A 407 -8.15 6.66 -16.31
CA LEU A 407 -9.31 6.50 -15.44
C LEU A 407 -10.02 7.82 -15.11
N ILE A 408 -9.31 8.85 -14.63
CA ILE A 408 -9.94 10.16 -14.31
C ILE A 408 -10.68 10.75 -15.53
N PRO A 409 -10.07 10.88 -16.73
CA PRO A 409 -10.79 11.35 -17.91
C PRO A 409 -11.98 10.48 -18.27
N LEU A 410 -11.84 9.15 -18.22
CA LEU A 410 -12.91 8.22 -18.58
C LEU A 410 -14.14 8.38 -17.66
N ILE A 411 -13.96 8.59 -16.36
CA ILE A 411 -15.06 8.84 -15.40
C ILE A 411 -15.94 10.04 -15.83
N TYR A 412 -15.34 11.09 -16.40
CA TYR A 412 -16.06 12.31 -16.80
C TYR A 412 -16.49 12.33 -18.28
N LEU A 413 -15.80 11.58 -19.15
CA LEU A 413 -16.07 11.55 -20.59
C LEU A 413 -17.08 10.47 -20.99
N LEU A 414 -16.98 9.24 -20.45
CA LEU A 414 -17.87 8.13 -20.80
C LEU A 414 -19.37 8.47 -20.62
N PRO A 415 -19.80 9.13 -19.53
CA PRO A 415 -21.21 9.48 -19.33
C PRO A 415 -21.78 10.45 -20.37
N ARG A 416 -20.94 11.05 -21.23
CA ARG A 416 -21.40 11.91 -22.34
C ARG A 416 -21.78 11.14 -23.59
N PHE A 417 -21.30 9.89 -23.73
CA PHE A 417 -21.50 9.08 -24.94
C PHE A 417 -22.54 7.96 -24.76
N PHE A 418 -22.87 7.60 -23.52
CA PHE A 418 -23.80 6.52 -23.21
C PHE A 418 -25.13 7.07 -22.67
N GLU A 419 -26.23 6.43 -23.05
CA GLU A 419 -27.57 6.75 -22.54
C GLU A 419 -27.67 6.46 -21.03
N ASN A 420 -27.19 5.30 -20.59
CA ASN A 420 -27.06 4.99 -19.17
C ASN A 420 -25.77 5.58 -18.60
N LYS A 421 -25.88 6.83 -18.12
CA LYS A 421 -24.75 7.60 -17.59
C LYS A 421 -24.09 6.93 -16.39
N VAL A 422 -24.85 6.26 -15.52
CA VAL A 422 -24.30 5.60 -14.33
C VAL A 422 -23.48 4.37 -14.71
N MET A 423 -24.00 3.54 -15.61
CA MET A 423 -23.26 2.41 -16.17
C MET A 423 -21.93 2.88 -16.78
N ALA A 424 -21.96 3.99 -17.50
CA ALA A 424 -20.79 4.57 -18.14
C ALA A 424 -19.70 4.99 -17.15
N VAL A 425 -20.08 5.51 -15.98
CA VAL A 425 -19.13 5.80 -14.89
C VAL A 425 -18.49 4.52 -14.37
N PHE A 426 -19.29 3.48 -14.07
CA PHE A 426 -18.75 2.19 -13.60
C PHE A 426 -17.87 1.50 -14.67
N LEU A 427 -18.18 1.70 -15.94
CA LEU A 427 -17.41 1.16 -17.07
C LEU A 427 -16.05 1.84 -17.27
N ALA A 428 -15.82 3.00 -16.65
CA ALA A 428 -14.54 3.71 -16.73
C ALA A 428 -13.38 2.86 -16.18
N GLU A 429 -13.60 2.15 -15.06
CA GLU A 429 -12.59 1.29 -14.43
C GLU A 429 -12.14 0.14 -15.34
N PRO A 430 -13.04 -0.76 -15.81
CA PRO A 430 -12.61 -1.90 -16.63
C PRO A 430 -12.01 -1.48 -17.97
N ILE A 431 -12.45 -0.38 -18.58
CA ILE A 431 -11.85 0.13 -19.82
C ILE A 431 -10.43 0.65 -19.55
N ALA A 432 -10.26 1.47 -18.51
CA ALA A 432 -8.95 2.00 -18.13
C ALA A 432 -7.98 0.86 -17.80
N ASP A 433 -8.45 -0.15 -17.05
CA ASP A 433 -7.68 -1.32 -16.68
C ASP A 433 -7.29 -2.17 -17.89
N ALA A 434 -8.21 -2.47 -18.80
CA ALA A 434 -7.90 -3.24 -19.99
C ALA A 434 -6.82 -2.58 -20.85
N VAL A 435 -6.95 -1.26 -21.11
CA VAL A 435 -5.95 -0.50 -21.88
C VAL A 435 -4.61 -0.43 -21.15
N ALA A 436 -4.63 -0.18 -19.84
CA ALA A 436 -3.42 -0.14 -19.02
C ALA A 436 -2.71 -1.50 -18.97
N VAL A 437 -3.43 -2.60 -18.78
CA VAL A 437 -2.86 -3.96 -18.74
C VAL A 437 -2.24 -4.30 -20.08
N CYS A 438 -2.94 -4.08 -21.19
CA CYS A 438 -2.40 -4.33 -22.53
C CYS A 438 -1.09 -3.56 -22.76
N THR A 439 -1.06 -2.28 -22.37
CA THR A 439 0.14 -1.44 -22.49
C THR A 439 1.28 -1.95 -21.60
N THR A 440 0.98 -2.27 -20.34
CA THR A 440 1.96 -2.81 -19.38
C THR A 440 2.56 -4.13 -19.85
N VAL A 441 1.73 -5.06 -20.31
CA VAL A 441 2.18 -6.37 -20.79
C VAL A 441 3.02 -6.21 -22.05
N ALA A 442 2.62 -5.37 -23.00
CA ALA A 442 3.39 -5.11 -24.22
C ALA A 442 4.78 -4.52 -23.88
N LEU A 443 4.83 -3.49 -23.04
CA LEU A 443 6.08 -2.88 -22.59
C LEU A 443 6.94 -3.88 -21.80
N PHE A 444 6.32 -4.68 -20.94
CA PHE A 444 7.04 -5.70 -20.17
C PHE A 444 7.69 -6.74 -21.09
N VAL A 445 6.96 -7.25 -22.08
CA VAL A 445 7.51 -8.23 -23.04
C VAL A 445 8.71 -7.65 -23.79
N VAL A 446 8.63 -6.40 -24.24
CA VAL A 446 9.74 -5.74 -24.96
C VAL A 446 10.94 -5.51 -24.04
N SER A 447 10.74 -4.87 -22.89
CA SER A 447 11.82 -4.55 -21.94
C SER A 447 12.47 -5.80 -21.38
N PHE A 448 11.68 -6.83 -21.07
CA PHE A 448 12.20 -8.07 -20.50
C PHE A 448 12.96 -8.93 -21.52
N ARG A 449 12.56 -8.92 -22.79
CA ARG A 449 13.34 -9.54 -23.88
C ARG A 449 14.68 -8.82 -24.07
N LYS A 450 14.70 -7.48 -24.01
CA LYS A 450 15.94 -6.70 -24.07
C LYS A 450 16.86 -7.04 -22.90
N LEU A 451 16.32 -7.10 -21.68
CA LEU A 451 17.06 -7.48 -20.48
C LEU A 451 17.72 -8.86 -20.58
N LYS A 452 16.98 -9.86 -21.09
CA LYS A 452 17.52 -11.21 -21.32
C LYS A 452 18.67 -11.23 -22.33
N ARG A 453 18.65 -10.36 -23.35
CA ARG A 453 19.74 -10.25 -24.33
C ARG A 453 20.97 -9.59 -23.75
N GLU A 454 20.81 -8.55 -22.93
CA GLU A 454 21.94 -7.79 -22.34
C GLU A 454 22.68 -8.55 -21.24
N LEU A 455 21.98 -9.42 -20.50
CA LEU A 455 22.52 -10.13 -19.34
C LEU A 455 22.65 -11.65 -19.53
N GLY A 456 22.15 -12.18 -20.66
CA GLY A 456 22.21 -13.59 -21.03
C GLY A 456 23.18 -13.90 -22.17
N GLY A 457 23.91 -12.90 -22.67
CA GLY A 457 25.17 -13.09 -23.39
C GLY A 457 26.32 -13.01 -22.41
#